data_AF-A0A141RKY2-F1
#
_entry.id   AF-A0A141RKY2-F1
#
_cell.length_a   1.000
_cell.length_b   1.000
_cell.length_c   1.000
_cell.angle_alpha   90.00
_cell.angle_beta   90.00
_cell.angle_gamma   90.00
#
_symmetry.space_group_name_H-M   'P 1'
#
loop_
_entity.id
_entity.type
_entity.pdbx_description
1 polymer ?
#
loop_
_entity_poly.entity_id
_entity_poly.type
_entity_poly.pdbx_seq_one_letter_code
_entity_poly.pdbx_strand_id
1 'polypeptide(L)'
;MIQYIRIQNFRSVKDIALELGPLNIVFGPNGCGKSNIYNAIHLLTAAAEGRLSGFISEEGGLENMMWSGERSPLDRHPRRLQIACRTDSFDYELQIGFPEKLPYPTQFMLDPIVKEENIWLAGYSRRPSSRVLQRKNQAAFLVDVTGEKSTFTESIYENESVFGQLGEPHRFPEVSRVRETLRRWRFYHEFAIGRHSPLRQPAVGYRSPVLDSDGQNLAAAFQTIVEIGAEEILHEILA
;
A
#
# COMPACT_ATOMS: atom_id res chain seq x y z
N MET A 1 -10.35 -0.37 9.15
CA MET A 1 -10.62 0.56 8.03
C MET A 1 -9.61 1.71 8.06
N ILE A 2 -9.25 2.33 6.93
CA ILE A 2 -8.37 3.52 6.96
C ILE A 2 -9.15 4.70 7.56
N GLN A 3 -8.58 5.31 8.58
CA GLN A 3 -9.14 6.49 9.27
C GLN A 3 -8.35 7.75 8.95
N TYR A 4 -7.07 7.62 8.62
CA TYR A 4 -6.24 8.76 8.26
C TYR A 4 -5.17 8.34 7.24
N ILE A 5 -4.83 9.26 6.35
CA ILE A 5 -3.73 9.11 5.41
C ILE A 5 -2.93 10.41 5.30
N ARG A 6 -1.61 10.28 5.24
CA ARG A 6 -0.68 11.35 4.88
C ARG A 6 0.12 10.93 3.66
N ILE A 7 0.20 11.81 2.67
CA ILE A 7 0.97 11.59 1.44
C ILE A 7 1.89 12.79 1.28
N GLN A 8 3.19 12.53 1.12
CA GLN A 8 4.19 13.55 0.94
C GLN A 8 5.11 13.21 -0.23
N ASN A 9 5.48 14.26 -0.98
CA ASN A 9 6.36 14.21 -2.12
C ASN A 9 5.94 13.16 -3.18
N PHE A 10 4.65 13.08 -3.49
CA PHE A 10 4.06 12.11 -4.42
C PHE A 10 3.40 12.82 -5.61
N ARG A 11 3.99 12.75 -6.81
CA ARG A 11 3.48 13.35 -8.06
C ARG A 11 3.05 14.82 -7.90
N SER A 12 1.76 15.14 -8.03
CA SER A 12 1.26 16.52 -7.83
C SER A 12 1.07 16.90 -6.36
N VAL A 13 1.19 15.94 -5.43
CA VAL A 13 0.92 16.09 -4.01
C VAL A 13 2.23 16.33 -3.25
N LYS A 14 2.42 17.57 -2.75
CA LYS A 14 3.59 17.92 -1.94
C LYS A 14 3.47 17.40 -0.50
N ASP A 15 2.36 17.73 0.17
CA ASP A 15 2.00 17.25 1.50
C ASP A 15 0.48 17.38 1.64
N ILE A 16 -0.20 16.27 1.89
CA ILE A 16 -1.62 16.25 2.21
C ILE A 16 -1.84 15.29 3.38
N ALA A 17 -2.73 15.69 4.29
CA ALA A 17 -3.17 14.89 5.41
C ALA A 17 -4.71 14.90 5.42
N LEU A 18 -5.32 13.71 5.42
CA LEU A 18 -6.76 13.54 5.31
C LEU A 18 -7.25 12.60 6.43
N GLU A 19 -8.27 13.04 7.16
CA GLU A 19 -9.11 12.15 7.98
C GLU A 19 -10.19 11.55 7.07
N LEU A 20 -10.45 10.25 7.21
CA LEU A 20 -11.32 9.46 6.35
C LEU A 20 -12.46 8.86 7.17
N GLY A 21 -13.69 9.07 6.68
CA GLY A 21 -14.89 8.43 7.20
C GLY A 21 -15.17 7.08 6.54
N PRO A 22 -16.31 6.44 6.87
CA PRO A 22 -16.78 5.21 6.20
C PRO A 22 -17.02 5.38 4.69
N LEU A 23 -17.36 6.59 4.24
CA LEU A 23 -17.51 6.95 2.84
C LEU A 23 -16.82 8.29 2.61
N ASN A 24 -15.95 8.35 1.60
CA ASN A 24 -15.23 9.56 1.23
C ASN A 24 -15.40 9.79 -0.27
N ILE A 25 -15.92 10.97 -0.63
CA ILE A 25 -16.13 11.35 -2.02
C ILE A 25 -15.08 12.40 -2.38
N VAL A 26 -14.15 12.05 -3.28
CA VAL A 26 -13.08 12.94 -3.74
C VAL A 26 -13.47 13.52 -5.11
N PHE A 27 -13.75 14.82 -5.17
CA PHE A 27 -14.14 15.53 -6.39
C PHE A 27 -13.26 16.76 -6.62
N GLY A 28 -13.23 17.24 -7.87
CA GLY A 28 -12.43 18.40 -8.28
C GLY A 28 -12.05 18.34 -9.76
N PRO A 29 -11.45 19.41 -10.31
CA PRO A 29 -11.07 19.49 -11.73
C PRO A 29 -10.12 18.37 -12.19
N ASN A 30 -10.05 18.12 -13.49
CA ASN A 30 -9.05 17.20 -14.04
C ASN A 30 -7.63 17.70 -13.73
N GLY A 31 -6.73 16.77 -13.39
CA GLY A 31 -5.33 17.11 -13.07
C GLY A 31 -5.07 17.64 -11.66
N CYS A 32 -6.08 17.82 -10.79
CA CYS A 32 -5.85 18.32 -9.41
C CYS A 32 -5.25 17.28 -8.43
N GLY A 33 -4.94 16.07 -8.89
CA GLY A 33 -4.27 15.04 -8.06
C GLY A 33 -5.18 14.00 -7.41
N LYS A 34 -6.46 13.90 -7.77
CA LYS A 34 -7.38 12.88 -7.23
C LYS A 34 -6.85 11.46 -7.43
N SER A 35 -6.42 11.13 -8.65
CA SER A 35 -5.84 9.83 -8.97
C SER A 35 -4.52 9.58 -8.23
N ASN A 36 -3.80 10.63 -7.80
CA ASN A 36 -2.59 10.47 -7.01
C ASN A 36 -2.89 10.03 -5.57
N ILE A 37 -4.00 10.46 -4.99
CA ILE A 37 -4.46 9.94 -3.68
C ILE A 37 -4.77 8.44 -3.80
N TYR A 38 -5.49 8.05 -4.86
CA TYR A 38 -5.79 6.65 -5.14
C TYR A 38 -4.52 5.81 -5.35
N ASN A 39 -3.60 6.24 -6.21
CA ASN A 39 -2.34 5.53 -6.49
C ASN A 39 -1.45 5.43 -5.25
N ALA A 40 -1.46 6.43 -4.36
CA ALA A 40 -0.73 6.38 -3.10
C ALA A 40 -1.25 5.26 -2.18
N ILE A 41 -2.57 5.08 -2.07
CA ILE A 41 -3.16 3.97 -1.31
C ILE A 41 -2.84 2.63 -2.00
N HIS A 42 -2.87 2.59 -3.33
CA HIS A 42 -2.54 1.39 -4.10
C HIS A 42 -1.07 0.96 -3.88
N LEU A 43 -0.14 1.91 -3.78
CA LEU A 43 1.28 1.64 -3.47
C LEU A 43 1.45 0.89 -2.13
N LEU A 44 0.67 1.23 -1.10
CA LEU A 44 0.71 0.52 0.20
C LEU A 44 0.26 -0.94 0.06
N THR A 45 -0.67 -1.20 -0.86
CA THR A 45 -1.16 -2.56 -1.12
C THR A 45 -0.14 -3.35 -1.93
N ALA A 46 0.48 -2.73 -2.94
CA ALA A 46 1.60 -3.31 -3.67
C ALA A 46 2.77 -3.68 -2.73
N ALA A 47 3.08 -2.83 -1.75
CA ALA A 47 4.06 -3.13 -0.71
C ALA A 47 3.69 -4.38 0.10
N ALA A 48 2.43 -4.48 0.53
CA ALA A 48 1.94 -5.63 1.30
C ALA A 48 1.90 -6.95 0.49
N GLU A 49 1.80 -6.86 -0.83
CA GLU A 49 1.84 -8.00 -1.76
C GLU A 49 3.25 -8.39 -2.19
N GLY A 50 4.29 -7.66 -1.77
CA GLY A 50 5.66 -7.90 -2.23
C GLY A 50 5.89 -7.51 -3.69
N ARG A 51 5.12 -6.53 -4.19
CA ARG A 51 5.18 -6.02 -5.57
C ARG A 51 5.57 -4.55 -5.61
N LEU A 52 6.23 -4.02 -4.58
CA LEU A 52 6.55 -2.59 -4.48
C LEU A 52 7.38 -2.12 -5.67
N SER A 53 8.48 -2.82 -5.96
CA SER A 53 9.35 -2.49 -7.09
C SER A 53 8.64 -2.61 -8.43
N GLY A 54 7.85 -3.67 -8.62
CA GLY A 54 7.07 -3.90 -9.84
C GLY A 54 6.07 -2.77 -10.09
N PHE A 55 5.29 -2.42 -9.07
CA PHE A 55 4.32 -1.32 -9.14
C PHE A 55 4.98 0.03 -9.45
N ILE A 56 6.11 0.34 -8.81
CA ILE A 56 6.85 1.58 -9.11
C ILE A 56 7.35 1.60 -10.55
N SER A 57 7.81 0.45 -11.07
CA SER A 57 8.24 0.31 -12.47
C SER A 57 7.09 0.52 -13.46
N GLU A 58 5.92 -0.07 -13.19
CA GLU A 58 4.68 0.11 -13.98
C GLU A 58 4.23 1.57 -14.03
N GLU A 59 4.43 2.32 -12.95
CA GLU A 59 4.15 3.76 -12.88
C GLU A 59 5.24 4.65 -13.54
N GLY A 60 6.22 4.03 -14.22
CA GLY A 60 7.29 4.71 -14.95
C GLY A 60 8.55 4.99 -14.11
N GLY A 61 8.71 4.36 -12.95
CA GLY A 61 9.86 4.51 -12.07
C GLY A 61 9.66 5.53 -10.95
N LEU A 62 10.54 5.47 -9.93
CA LEU A 62 10.40 6.27 -8.71
C LEU A 62 10.44 7.78 -8.98
N GLU A 63 11.24 8.21 -9.96
CA GLU A 63 11.32 9.62 -10.34
C GLU A 63 9.96 10.19 -10.78
N ASN A 64 9.20 9.44 -11.57
CA ASN A 64 7.87 9.82 -12.05
C ASN A 64 6.79 9.77 -10.94
N MET A 65 7.05 9.03 -9.87
CA MET A 65 6.16 9.00 -8.69
C MET A 65 6.46 10.11 -7.68
N MET A 66 7.66 10.67 -7.70
CA MET A 66 8.05 11.74 -6.79
C MET A 66 7.42 13.09 -7.16
N TRP A 67 7.37 14.00 -6.19
CA TRP A 67 6.82 15.33 -6.42
C TRP A 67 7.64 16.14 -7.43
N SER A 68 6.94 16.71 -8.41
CA SER A 68 7.53 17.36 -9.59
C SER A 68 7.65 18.89 -9.49
N GLY A 69 7.33 19.49 -8.35
CA GLY A 69 7.46 20.94 -8.19
C GLY A 69 8.90 21.40 -8.01
N GLU A 70 9.10 22.71 -8.17
CA GLU A 70 10.42 23.34 -8.01
C GLU A 70 10.97 23.11 -6.60
N ARG A 71 12.21 22.63 -6.54
CA ARG A 71 12.94 22.45 -5.29
C ARG A 71 13.85 23.64 -5.05
N SER A 72 13.93 24.04 -3.78
CA SER A 72 14.92 25.03 -3.40
C SER A 72 16.30 24.38 -3.46
N PRO A 73 17.33 25.04 -3.99
CA PRO A 73 18.72 24.60 -3.83
C PRO A 73 19.13 24.45 -2.35
N LEU A 74 18.38 25.07 -1.43
CA LEU A 74 18.56 25.00 0.02
C LEU A 74 17.86 23.80 0.68
N ASP A 75 17.11 22.97 -0.06
CA ASP A 75 16.43 21.81 0.50
C ASP A 75 17.46 20.78 1.00
N ARG A 76 17.68 20.78 2.33
CA ARG A 76 18.61 19.86 3.00
C ARG A 76 18.05 18.44 3.16
N HIS A 77 16.75 18.25 2.96
CA HIS A 77 16.10 16.96 3.18
C HIS A 77 16.24 16.03 1.98
N PRO A 78 16.59 14.74 2.21
CA PRO A 78 16.71 13.76 1.13
C PRO A 78 15.39 13.64 0.37
N ARG A 79 15.49 13.45 -0.95
CA ARG A 79 14.33 13.29 -1.83
C ARG A 79 13.67 11.95 -1.52
N ARG A 80 12.64 11.98 -0.67
CA ARG A 80 11.88 10.81 -0.23
C ARG A 80 10.39 11.03 -0.47
N LEU A 81 9.77 10.04 -1.10
CA LEU A 81 8.32 9.86 -1.11
C LEU A 81 7.93 9.23 0.22
N GLN A 82 6.85 9.72 0.84
CA GLN A 82 6.35 9.18 2.09
C GLN A 82 4.85 9.00 2.03
N ILE A 83 4.39 7.83 2.46
CA ILE A 83 2.98 7.54 2.65
C ILE A 83 2.81 6.95 4.03
N ALA A 84 1.86 7.49 4.79
CA ALA A 84 1.47 6.95 6.07
C ALA A 84 -0.04 6.77 6.14
N CYS A 85 -0.50 5.69 6.75
CA CYS A 85 -1.91 5.45 6.99
C CYS A 85 -2.14 4.99 8.44
N ARG A 86 -3.27 5.41 9.01
CA ARG A 86 -3.72 4.98 10.33
C ARG A 86 -5.06 4.28 10.18
N THR A 87 -5.19 3.15 10.85
CA THR A 87 -6.41 2.38 10.99
C THR A 87 -6.79 2.28 12.47
N ASP A 88 -7.89 1.61 12.74
CA ASP A 88 -8.31 1.17 14.07
C ASP A 88 -7.34 0.18 14.73
N SER A 89 -6.44 -0.43 13.96
CA SER A 89 -5.55 -1.50 14.43
C SER A 89 -4.06 -1.15 14.40
N PHE A 90 -3.61 -0.25 13.51
CA PHE A 90 -2.21 0.15 13.40
C PHE A 90 -2.02 1.56 12.79
N ASP A 91 -0.84 2.12 12.97
CA ASP A 91 -0.27 3.23 12.17
C ASP A 91 0.90 2.67 11.37
N TYR A 92 0.89 2.86 10.05
CA TYR A 92 1.92 2.40 9.13
C TYR A 92 2.54 3.58 8.41
N GLU A 93 3.86 3.56 8.24
CA GLU A 93 4.62 4.54 7.48
C GLU A 93 5.62 3.85 6.57
N LEU A 94 5.64 4.27 5.30
CA LEU A 94 6.58 3.84 4.29
C LEU A 94 7.26 5.06 3.67
N GLN A 95 8.60 5.07 3.68
CA GLN A 95 9.41 6.08 3.00
C GLN A 95 10.29 5.42 1.94
N ILE A 96 10.23 5.95 0.72
CA ILE A 96 10.97 5.44 -0.44
C ILE A 96 11.85 6.56 -0.99
N GLY A 97 13.09 6.24 -1.33
CA GLY A 97 14.03 7.18 -1.94
C GLY A 97 15.00 6.46 -2.86
N PHE A 98 16.03 7.18 -3.32
CA PHE A 98 17.07 6.64 -4.20
C PHE A 98 18.25 6.05 -3.42
N PRO A 99 19.06 5.20 -4.06
CA PRO A 99 20.38 4.83 -3.58
C PRO A 99 21.21 6.03 -3.14
N GLU A 100 21.99 5.84 -2.07
CA GLU A 100 23.05 6.79 -1.75
C GLU A 100 24.12 6.75 -2.84
N LYS A 101 24.91 7.82 -2.99
CA LYS A 101 25.97 7.84 -4.00
C LYS A 101 26.97 6.72 -3.71
N LEU A 102 27.01 5.74 -4.60
CA LEU A 102 27.95 4.63 -4.53
C LEU A 102 29.33 5.06 -5.02
N PRO A 103 30.42 4.45 -4.51
CA PRO A 103 31.79 4.78 -4.92
C PRO A 103 32.17 4.23 -6.31
N TYR A 104 31.24 3.55 -7.00
CA TYR A 104 31.42 2.95 -8.32
C TYR A 104 30.23 3.29 -9.24
N PRO A 105 30.41 3.28 -10.57
CA PRO A 105 29.31 3.53 -11.50
C PRO A 105 28.29 2.39 -11.45
N THR A 106 27.01 2.74 -11.31
CA THR A 106 25.88 1.79 -11.41
C THR A 106 24.80 2.37 -12.32
N GLN A 107 24.11 1.48 -13.04
CA GLN A 107 22.93 1.84 -13.84
C GLN A 107 21.63 1.86 -13.02
N PHE A 108 21.70 1.42 -11.75
CA PHE A 108 20.54 1.30 -10.85
C PHE A 108 20.40 2.51 -9.90
N MET A 109 20.97 3.68 -10.24
CA MET A 109 20.86 4.89 -9.40
C MET A 109 19.43 5.42 -9.25
N LEU A 110 18.51 4.97 -10.10
CA LEU A 110 17.10 5.37 -10.11
C LEU A 110 16.17 4.32 -9.47
N ASP A 111 16.72 3.20 -9.01
CA ASP A 111 15.93 2.14 -8.38
C ASP A 111 15.30 2.62 -7.06
N PRO A 112 14.11 2.12 -6.72
CA PRO A 112 13.49 2.45 -5.45
C PRO A 112 14.20 1.75 -4.30
N ILE A 113 14.47 2.50 -3.23
CA ILE A 113 14.93 1.97 -1.95
C ILE A 113 13.97 2.38 -0.84
N VAL A 114 13.47 1.39 -0.10
CA VAL A 114 12.78 1.59 1.18
C VAL A 114 13.80 2.12 2.19
N LYS A 115 13.68 3.42 2.50
CA LYS A 115 14.56 4.11 3.45
C LYS A 115 14.14 3.88 4.87
N GLU A 116 12.85 4.01 5.13
CA GLU A 116 12.26 3.77 6.44
C GLU A 116 10.91 3.09 6.27
N GLU A 117 10.62 2.14 7.15
CA GLU A 117 9.34 1.46 7.20
C GLU A 117 9.02 1.16 8.66
N ASN A 118 7.88 1.65 9.13
CA ASN A 118 7.53 1.60 10.54
C ASN A 118 6.07 1.17 10.73
N ILE A 119 5.82 0.36 11.75
CA ILE A 119 4.46 0.01 12.20
C ILE A 119 4.36 0.26 13.69
N TRP A 120 3.30 0.95 14.09
CA TRP A 120 2.89 1.11 15.48
C TRP A 120 1.51 0.52 15.72
N LEU A 121 1.28 0.00 16.92
CA LEU A 121 -0.05 -0.41 17.37
C LEU A 121 -0.97 0.81 17.48
N ALA A 122 -2.23 0.67 17.04
CA ALA A 122 -3.23 1.75 17.14
C ALA A 122 -3.57 2.13 18.58
N GLY A 123 -4.15 3.31 18.75
CA GLY A 123 -4.56 3.86 20.06
C GLY A 123 -3.41 4.47 20.86
N TYR A 124 -2.17 4.17 20.48
CA TYR A 124 -0.98 4.81 21.00
C TYR A 124 -0.46 5.78 19.94
N SER A 125 -0.09 6.99 20.34
CA SER A 125 0.74 7.86 19.46
C SER A 125 1.99 7.10 18.98
N ARG A 126 2.73 7.63 18.01
CA ARG A 126 3.99 7.05 17.48
C ARG A 126 5.10 7.02 18.54
N ARG A 127 4.91 6.21 19.58
CA ARG A 127 5.79 6.03 20.73
C ARG A 127 6.74 4.86 20.43
N PRO A 128 7.99 4.90 20.92
CA PRO A 128 8.93 3.80 20.73
C PRO A 128 8.46 2.46 21.32
N SER A 129 7.56 2.49 22.31
CA SER A 129 7.02 1.29 22.98
C SER A 129 5.89 0.62 22.20
N SER A 130 5.15 1.36 21.36
CA SER A 130 4.08 0.80 20.51
C SER A 130 4.59 0.38 19.14
N ARG A 131 5.88 0.61 18.84
CA ARG A 131 6.48 0.29 17.53
C ARG A 131 6.83 -1.19 17.45
N VAL A 132 6.15 -1.90 16.56
CA VAL A 132 6.32 -3.35 16.33
C VAL A 132 7.18 -3.67 15.11
N LEU A 133 7.33 -2.72 14.18
CA LEU A 133 8.30 -2.78 13.09
C LEU A 133 9.06 -1.46 13.03
N GLN A 134 10.38 -1.56 12.94
CA GLN A 134 11.26 -0.46 12.57
C GLN A 134 12.29 -0.96 11.58
N ARG A 135 12.22 -0.47 10.35
CA ARG A 135 13.25 -0.65 9.34
C ARG A 135 13.90 0.67 9.00
N LYS A 136 15.22 0.62 8.82
CA LYS A 136 16.04 1.68 8.25
C LYS A 136 17.00 1.08 7.24
N ASN A 137 16.79 1.36 5.96
CA ASN A 137 17.48 0.68 4.84
C ASN A 137 17.38 -0.85 4.99
N GLN A 138 18.50 -1.57 5.05
CA GLN A 138 18.56 -3.03 5.18
C GLN A 138 18.42 -3.55 6.61
N ALA A 139 18.44 -2.68 7.62
CA ALA A 139 18.31 -3.09 9.02
C ALA A 139 16.84 -3.00 9.47
N ALA A 140 16.25 -4.12 9.91
CA ALA A 140 14.93 -4.11 10.53
C ALA A 140 14.93 -4.75 11.92
N PHE A 141 14.10 -4.19 12.78
CA PHE A 141 13.79 -4.69 14.11
C PHE A 141 12.29 -4.97 14.18
N LEU A 142 11.94 -6.17 14.60
CA LEU A 142 10.55 -6.59 14.77
C LEU A 142 10.32 -7.03 16.22
N VAL A 143 9.12 -6.76 16.72
CA VAL A 143 8.65 -7.31 17.98
C VAL A 143 8.02 -8.67 17.72
N ASP A 144 8.54 -9.70 18.38
CA ASP A 144 8.01 -11.06 18.24
C ASP A 144 6.78 -11.31 19.15
N VAL A 145 6.24 -12.53 19.10
CA VAL A 145 5.12 -12.98 19.96
C VAL A 145 5.37 -12.85 21.46
N THR A 146 6.63 -12.84 21.90
CA THR A 146 7.00 -12.71 23.31
C THR A 146 7.08 -11.25 23.76
N GLY A 147 7.02 -10.31 22.81
CA GLY A 147 7.17 -8.88 23.06
C GLY A 147 8.63 -8.42 23.02
N GLU A 148 9.57 -9.31 22.70
CA GLU A 148 10.98 -8.98 22.59
C GLU A 148 11.32 -8.40 21.21
N LYS A 149 12.24 -7.43 21.19
CA LYS A 149 12.77 -6.87 19.94
C LYS A 149 13.83 -7.81 19.40
N SER A 150 13.54 -8.41 18.26
CA SER A 150 14.49 -9.21 17.51
C SER A 150 14.97 -8.45 16.28
N THR A 151 16.28 -8.53 16.02
CA THR A 151 16.83 -8.09 14.74
C THR A 151 16.38 -9.06 13.68
N PHE A 152 15.84 -8.55 12.58
CA PHE A 152 15.58 -9.37 11.41
C PHE A 152 16.93 -9.74 10.77
N THR A 153 17.30 -11.02 10.89
CA THR A 153 18.63 -11.51 10.51
C THR A 153 18.75 -11.90 9.04
N GLU A 154 17.63 -12.04 8.32
CA GLU A 154 17.66 -12.35 6.89
C GLU A 154 18.06 -11.11 6.07
N SER A 155 18.64 -11.34 4.89
CA SER A 155 19.00 -10.27 3.98
C SER A 155 17.74 -9.56 3.48
N ILE A 156 17.53 -8.33 3.93
CA ILE A 156 16.42 -7.50 3.47
C ILE A 156 16.78 -6.85 2.14
N TYR A 157 16.04 -7.20 1.10
CA TYR A 157 16.08 -6.51 -0.19
C TYR A 157 15.65 -5.05 0.00
N GLU A 158 16.50 -4.13 -0.45
CA GLU A 158 16.32 -2.67 -0.29
C GLU A 158 15.10 -2.13 -1.03
N ASN A 159 14.74 -2.77 -2.13
CA ASN A 159 13.74 -2.32 -3.09
C ASN A 159 12.32 -2.86 -2.80
N GLU A 160 12.16 -3.67 -1.76
CA GLU A 160 10.89 -4.29 -1.39
C GLU A 160 10.56 -4.06 0.08
N SER A 161 9.27 -4.02 0.42
CA SER A 161 8.81 -3.91 1.81
C SER A 161 9.19 -5.14 2.64
N VAL A 162 9.25 -5.00 3.97
CA VAL A 162 9.35 -6.15 4.89
C VAL A 162 8.19 -7.13 4.67
N PHE A 163 7.02 -6.67 4.24
CA PHE A 163 5.85 -7.53 4.02
C PHE A 163 6.07 -8.62 2.97
N GLY A 164 6.74 -8.30 1.87
CA GLY A 164 7.09 -9.26 0.81
C GLY A 164 8.17 -10.25 1.19
N GLN A 165 8.87 -10.02 2.31
CA GLN A 165 10.04 -10.78 2.75
C GLN A 165 9.77 -11.52 4.07
N LEU A 166 8.63 -11.28 4.72
CA LEU A 166 8.28 -11.90 5.99
C LEU A 166 7.84 -13.36 5.78
N GLY A 167 8.77 -14.29 5.99
CA GLY A 167 8.55 -15.74 5.91
C GLY A 167 7.92 -16.39 7.15
N GLU A 168 7.90 -15.70 8.30
CA GLU A 168 7.48 -16.27 9.60
C GLU A 168 6.27 -15.54 10.23
N PRO A 169 5.03 -15.69 9.71
CA PRO A 169 3.89 -14.94 10.23
C PRO A 169 3.56 -15.21 11.69
N HIS A 170 3.80 -16.45 12.13
CA HIS A 170 3.54 -16.90 13.50
C HIS A 170 4.48 -16.26 14.53
N ARG A 171 5.68 -15.86 14.12
CA ARG A 171 6.66 -15.19 14.99
C ARG A 171 6.38 -13.69 15.12
N PHE A 172 5.83 -13.09 14.06
CA PHE A 172 5.56 -11.65 13.98
C PHE A 172 4.07 -11.38 13.65
N PRO A 173 3.16 -11.69 14.58
CA PRO A 173 1.71 -11.67 14.31
C PRO A 173 1.20 -10.26 14.00
N GLU A 174 1.69 -9.23 14.68
CA GLU A 174 1.24 -7.85 14.47
C GLU A 174 1.60 -7.33 13.08
N VAL A 175 2.84 -7.56 12.64
CA VAL A 175 3.28 -7.19 11.29
C VAL A 175 2.51 -7.98 10.24
N SER A 176 2.27 -9.27 10.47
CA SER A 176 1.46 -10.12 9.59
C SER A 176 0.02 -9.64 9.49
N ARG A 177 -0.58 -9.22 10.60
CA ARG A 177 -1.94 -8.66 10.62
C ARG A 177 -2.04 -7.36 9.82
N VAL A 178 -1.04 -6.49 9.92
CA VAL A 178 -0.97 -5.29 9.06
C VAL A 178 -0.89 -5.69 7.59
N ARG A 179 0.01 -6.61 7.23
CA ARG A 179 0.14 -7.12 5.85
C ARG A 179 -1.20 -7.62 5.30
N GLU A 180 -1.85 -8.52 6.02
CA GLU A 180 -3.13 -9.10 5.58
C GLU A 180 -4.26 -8.07 5.54
N THR A 181 -4.22 -7.04 6.39
CA THR A 181 -5.20 -5.93 6.33
C THR A 181 -5.00 -5.09 5.07
N LEU A 182 -3.76 -4.75 4.73
CA LEU A 182 -3.44 -4.00 3.50
C LEU A 182 -3.78 -4.82 2.24
N ARG A 183 -3.44 -6.12 2.21
CA ARG A 183 -3.78 -7.04 1.10
C ARG A 183 -5.28 -7.23 0.88
N ARG A 184 -6.12 -6.89 1.86
CA ARG A 184 -7.59 -6.93 1.73
C ARG A 184 -8.17 -5.67 1.11
N TRP A 185 -7.39 -4.61 0.94
CA TRP A 185 -7.88 -3.43 0.24
C TRP A 185 -8.12 -3.76 -1.23
N ARG A 186 -9.20 -3.21 -1.78
CA ARG A 186 -9.64 -3.48 -3.16
C ARG A 186 -9.71 -2.17 -3.92
N PHE A 187 -9.34 -2.24 -5.18
CA PHE A 187 -9.07 -1.10 -6.04
C PHE A 187 -9.83 -1.31 -7.35
N TYR A 188 -10.96 -0.63 -7.50
CA TYR A 188 -11.79 -0.67 -8.70
C TYR A 188 -11.58 0.63 -9.46
N HIS A 189 -10.58 0.66 -10.34
CA HIS A 189 -10.25 1.87 -11.11
C HIS A 189 -11.09 1.95 -12.38
N GLU A 190 -10.97 0.91 -13.20
CA GLU A 190 -11.68 0.74 -14.45
C GLU A 190 -11.96 -0.74 -14.66
N PHE A 191 -13.13 -1.03 -15.23
CA PHE A 191 -13.45 -2.35 -15.71
C PHE A 191 -13.36 -2.34 -17.23
N ALA A 192 -12.56 -3.24 -17.79
CA ALA A 192 -12.58 -3.47 -19.21
C ALA A 192 -14.00 -3.91 -19.61
N ILE A 193 -14.61 -3.25 -20.60
CA ILE A 193 -15.95 -3.62 -21.12
C ILE A 193 -15.90 -4.10 -22.56
N GLY A 194 -14.69 -4.23 -23.13
CA GLY A 194 -14.48 -4.75 -24.47
C GLY A 194 -14.81 -6.24 -24.61
N ARG A 195 -14.83 -6.74 -25.85
CA ARG A 195 -15.15 -8.15 -26.16
C ARG A 195 -14.25 -9.16 -25.45
N HIS A 196 -13.00 -8.78 -25.18
CA HIS A 196 -12.01 -9.63 -24.51
C HIS A 196 -11.92 -9.39 -23.00
N SER A 197 -12.83 -8.61 -22.42
CA SER A 197 -12.81 -8.32 -21.00
C SER A 197 -12.92 -9.60 -20.16
N PRO A 198 -12.10 -9.77 -19.10
CA PRO A 198 -12.23 -10.88 -18.14
C PRO A 198 -13.66 -11.03 -17.58
N LEU A 199 -14.36 -9.91 -17.35
CA LEU A 199 -15.75 -9.87 -16.89
C LEU A 199 -16.75 -10.60 -17.80
N ARG A 200 -16.43 -10.72 -19.10
CA ARG A 200 -17.30 -11.33 -20.10
C ARG A 200 -16.86 -12.75 -20.47
N GLN A 201 -15.74 -13.21 -19.92
CA GLN A 201 -15.23 -14.55 -20.20
C GLN A 201 -15.88 -15.56 -19.24
N PRO A 202 -16.20 -16.78 -19.71
CA PRO A 202 -16.61 -17.86 -18.83
C PRO A 202 -15.49 -18.15 -17.82
N ALA A 203 -15.83 -18.14 -16.54
CA ALA A 203 -14.92 -18.48 -15.45
C ALA A 203 -15.46 -19.68 -14.66
N VAL A 204 -14.56 -20.49 -14.11
CA VAL A 204 -14.94 -21.55 -13.18
C VAL A 204 -15.45 -20.89 -11.90
N GLY A 205 -16.68 -21.20 -11.50
CA GLY A 205 -17.27 -20.66 -10.28
C GLY A 205 -16.53 -21.16 -9.03
N TYR A 206 -16.24 -20.24 -8.12
CA TYR A 206 -15.71 -20.53 -6.79
C TYR A 206 -16.36 -19.57 -5.79
N ARG A 207 -16.38 -19.92 -4.50
CA ARG A 207 -16.96 -19.03 -3.49
C ARG A 207 -16.01 -17.86 -3.22
N SER A 208 -16.48 -16.65 -3.45
CA SER A 208 -15.78 -15.41 -3.13
C SER A 208 -16.79 -14.32 -2.78
N PRO A 209 -16.81 -13.76 -1.57
CA PRO A 209 -17.73 -12.66 -1.24
C PRO A 209 -17.24 -11.30 -1.76
N VAL A 210 -16.11 -11.25 -2.48
CA VAL A 210 -15.45 -10.00 -2.90
C VAL A 210 -15.16 -10.04 -4.39
N LEU A 211 -15.51 -8.96 -5.10
CA LEU A 211 -15.19 -8.76 -6.50
C LEU A 211 -13.69 -8.51 -6.69
N ASP A 212 -13.07 -9.21 -7.64
CA ASP A 212 -11.67 -8.99 -8.02
C ASP A 212 -11.51 -7.63 -8.69
N SER A 213 -10.31 -7.04 -8.61
CA SER A 213 -10.04 -5.69 -9.15
C SER A 213 -10.28 -5.58 -10.67
N ASP A 214 -10.16 -6.69 -11.41
CA ASP A 214 -10.44 -6.78 -12.86
C ASP A 214 -11.86 -7.29 -13.17
N GLY A 215 -12.60 -7.71 -12.15
CA GLY A 215 -13.97 -8.18 -12.23
C GLY A 215 -14.13 -9.61 -12.76
N GLN A 216 -13.06 -10.38 -12.96
CA GLN A 216 -13.15 -11.71 -13.57
C GLN A 216 -14.08 -12.67 -12.80
N ASN A 217 -14.17 -12.52 -11.48
CA ASN A 217 -15.00 -13.37 -10.62
C ASN A 217 -16.43 -12.84 -10.40
N LEU A 218 -16.93 -11.92 -11.23
CA LEU A 218 -18.24 -11.27 -11.02
C LEU A 218 -19.39 -12.26 -10.76
N ALA A 219 -19.52 -13.30 -11.59
CA ALA A 219 -20.58 -14.30 -11.42
C ALA A 219 -20.44 -15.09 -10.10
N ALA A 220 -19.21 -15.47 -9.76
CA ALA A 220 -18.87 -16.14 -8.51
C ALA A 220 -19.18 -15.25 -7.29
N ALA A 221 -18.83 -13.96 -7.37
CA ALA A 221 -19.10 -12.99 -6.32
C ALA A 221 -20.58 -12.78 -6.10
N PHE A 222 -21.34 -12.59 -7.17
CA PHE A 222 -22.78 -12.44 -7.13
C PHE A 222 -23.45 -13.66 -6.49
N GLN A 223 -23.15 -14.87 -6.98
CA GLN A 223 -23.71 -16.11 -6.46
C GLN A 223 -23.35 -16.34 -4.99
N THR A 224 -22.12 -15.97 -4.59
CA THR A 224 -21.70 -16.08 -3.18
C THR A 224 -22.53 -15.17 -2.28
N ILE A 225 -22.84 -13.93 -2.70
CA ILE A 225 -23.67 -12.98 -1.93
C ILE A 225 -25.10 -13.53 -1.75
N VAL A 226 -25.66 -14.15 -2.79
CA VAL A 226 -26.95 -14.83 -2.71
C VAL A 226 -26.90 -15.99 -1.71
N GLU A 227 -25.90 -16.87 -1.81
CA GLU A 227 -25.76 -18.05 -0.95
C GLU A 227 -25.50 -17.74 0.53
N ILE A 228 -24.91 -16.58 0.85
CA ILE A 228 -24.73 -16.13 2.25
C ILE A 228 -25.98 -15.42 2.81
N GLY A 229 -27.08 -15.38 2.05
CA GLY A 229 -28.38 -14.86 2.49
C GLY A 229 -28.55 -13.34 2.35
N ALA A 230 -27.73 -12.68 1.52
CA ALA A 230 -27.81 -11.24 1.29
C ALA A 230 -28.50 -10.88 -0.05
N GLU A 231 -29.32 -11.79 -0.58
CA GLU A 231 -30.01 -11.66 -1.87
C GLU A 231 -30.94 -10.43 -1.92
N GLU A 232 -31.73 -10.18 -0.88
CA GLU A 232 -32.67 -9.05 -0.84
C GLU A 232 -31.95 -7.70 -0.96
N ILE A 233 -30.88 -7.51 -0.18
CA ILE A 233 -30.04 -6.29 -0.20
C ILE A 233 -29.37 -6.13 -1.58
N LEU A 234 -28.88 -7.22 -2.17
CA LEU A 234 -28.25 -7.20 -3.48
C LEU A 234 -29.23 -6.72 -4.57
N HIS A 235 -30.46 -7.23 -4.57
CA HIS A 235 -31.48 -6.81 -5.52
C HIS A 235 -31.96 -5.37 -5.29
N GLU A 236 -32.03 -4.90 -4.04
CA GLU A 236 -32.35 -3.50 -3.73
C GLU A 236 -31.30 -2.53 -4.29
N ILE A 237 -30.00 -2.85 -4.17
CA ILE A 237 -28.91 -2.00 -4.66
C ILE A 237 -28.85 -1.95 -6.20
N LEU A 238 -29.29 -3.01 -6.88
CA LEU A 238 -29.22 -3.14 -8.34
C LEU A 238 -30.44 -2.61 -9.10
N ALA A 239 -31.55 -2.37 -8.40
CA ALA A 239 -32.78 -1.83 -8.96
C ALA A 239 -32.68 -0.32 -9.24
#